data_AF-A0A2S4KLR7-F1
#
_entry.id   AF-A0A2S4KLR7-F1
#
_cell.length_a   1.000
_cell.length_b   1.000
_cell.length_c   1.000
_cell.angle_alpha   90.00
_cell.angle_beta   90.00
_cell.angle_gamma   90.00
#
_symmetry.space_group_name_H-M   'P 1'
#
loop_
_entity.id
_entity.type
_entity.pdbx_description
1 polymer ?
#
loop_
_entity_poly.entity_id
_entity_poly.type
_entity_poly.pdbx_seq_one_letter_code
_entity_poly.pdbx_strand_id
1 'polypeptide(L)'
;MTLFAADWLNWARDNRWQVTFNNRCGFKGDSDTPEEQDTQRTMRWLRESGRPAEERTLSPTATTSRRQTTSIFTRENMARTLVDIVSKNGNFLLDTGLAYNGSIPQIMQKGLLDTGKWIKSHGEGIFTTRYWRVMPGNDPLSYTTTRDVFYIQHLGAPLSTLCIADPVPYFPGDKVTVVGGKNHGKPVPVTWNGIGTLKLGQRDDIPNQGR
;
A
#
# COMPACT_ATOMS: atom_id res chain seq x y z
N MET A 1 -17.07 -22.27 20.08
CA MET A 1 -16.45 -21.84 18.80
C MET A 1 -14.93 -21.98 18.81
N THR A 2 -14.24 -21.82 19.95
CA THR A 2 -12.78 -21.97 20.09
C THR A 2 -12.24 -23.40 19.94
N LEU A 3 -13.00 -24.43 20.37
CA LEU A 3 -12.59 -25.84 20.26
C LEU A 3 -12.39 -26.29 18.80
N PHE A 4 -13.34 -25.98 17.92
CA PHE A 4 -13.23 -26.32 16.49
C PHE A 4 -11.97 -25.73 15.83
N ALA A 5 -11.69 -24.45 16.10
CA ALA A 5 -10.55 -23.78 15.51
C ALA A 5 -9.23 -24.37 16.00
N ALA A 6 -9.12 -24.71 17.28
CA ALA A 6 -7.93 -25.34 17.84
C ALA A 6 -7.67 -26.73 17.25
N ASP A 7 -8.70 -27.58 17.18
CA ASP A 7 -8.58 -28.93 16.62
C ASP A 7 -8.17 -28.90 15.15
N TRP A 8 -8.77 -28.00 14.36
CA TRP A 8 -8.44 -27.86 12.95
C TRP A 8 -7.03 -27.28 12.72
N LEU A 9 -6.60 -26.28 13.51
CA LEU A 9 -5.24 -25.73 13.42
C LEU A 9 -4.18 -26.77 13.80
N ASN A 10 -4.45 -27.60 14.82
CA ASN A 10 -3.57 -28.71 15.20
C ASN A 10 -3.48 -29.73 14.07
N TRP A 11 -4.62 -30.13 13.49
CA TRP A 11 -4.64 -31.04 12.35
C TRP A 11 -3.89 -30.47 11.14
N ALA A 12 -4.06 -29.19 10.82
CA ALA A 12 -3.36 -28.53 9.72
C ALA A 12 -1.83 -28.51 9.96
N ARG A 13 -1.40 -28.20 11.19
CA ARG A 13 0.01 -28.24 11.60
C ARG A 13 0.59 -29.65 11.47
N ASP A 14 -0.12 -30.66 11.93
CA ASP A 14 0.34 -32.05 11.91
C ASP A 14 0.45 -32.58 10.47
N ASN A 15 -0.38 -32.06 9.55
CA ASN A 15 -0.30 -32.31 8.11
C ASN A 15 0.70 -31.39 7.36
N ARG A 16 1.45 -30.54 8.09
CA ARG A 16 2.42 -29.56 7.55
C ARG A 16 1.82 -28.56 6.56
N TRP A 17 0.55 -28.20 6.75
CA TRP A 17 -0.10 -27.16 5.97
C TRP A 17 0.28 -25.78 6.51
N GLN A 18 0.64 -24.86 5.62
CA GLN A 18 0.85 -23.46 5.97
C GLN A 18 -0.50 -22.76 5.96
N VAL A 19 -0.98 -22.40 7.15
CA VAL A 19 -2.27 -21.71 7.31
C VAL A 19 -2.03 -20.42 8.07
N THR A 20 -2.73 -19.37 7.64
CA THR A 20 -2.87 -18.11 8.36
C THR A 20 -4.34 -17.82 8.60
N PHE A 21 -4.68 -17.24 9.74
CA PHE A 21 -6.05 -16.81 10.03
C PHE A 21 -6.08 -15.40 10.63
N ASN A 22 -7.17 -14.68 10.36
CA ASN A 22 -7.35 -13.34 10.87
C ASN A 22 -7.84 -13.33 12.34
N ASN A 23 -7.82 -12.15 12.94
CA ASN A 23 -8.27 -11.94 14.32
C ASN A 23 -9.80 -11.91 14.52
N ARG A 24 -10.63 -12.32 13.55
CA ARG A 24 -12.10 -12.25 13.64
C ARG A 24 -12.76 -13.48 14.27
N CYS A 25 -11.99 -14.53 14.57
CA CYS A 25 -12.52 -15.78 15.12
C CYS A 25 -12.62 -15.80 16.67
N GLY A 26 -12.46 -14.66 17.35
CA GLY A 26 -12.61 -14.53 18.80
C GLY A 26 -11.35 -14.90 19.62
N PHE A 27 -10.22 -15.09 18.95
CA PHE A 27 -8.89 -15.28 19.54
C PHE A 27 -7.85 -14.52 18.72
N LYS A 28 -6.64 -14.36 19.27
CA LYS A 28 -5.56 -13.62 18.60
C LYS A 28 -5.18 -14.32 17.29
N GLY A 29 -5.36 -13.60 16.17
CA GLY A 29 -5.00 -14.03 14.81
C GLY A 29 -3.51 -13.90 14.49
N ASP A 30 -3.10 -14.49 13.36
CA ASP A 30 -1.80 -14.23 12.74
C ASP A 30 -1.74 -12.83 12.11
N SER A 31 -2.90 -12.32 11.68
CA SER A 31 -3.09 -10.98 11.14
C SER A 31 -4.22 -10.21 11.84
N ASP A 32 -4.04 -8.90 11.95
CA ASP A 32 -5.07 -7.98 12.42
C ASP A 32 -5.89 -7.43 11.24
N THR A 33 -7.23 -7.39 11.34
CA THR A 33 -8.13 -6.91 10.27
C THR A 33 -8.94 -5.66 10.65
N PRO A 34 -8.31 -4.49 10.84
CA PRO A 34 -9.02 -3.23 11.06
C PRO A 34 -9.72 -2.77 9.77
N GLU A 35 -11.05 -2.86 9.77
CA GLU A 35 -11.95 -2.40 8.71
C GLU A 35 -12.11 -0.89 8.77
N GLU A 36 -11.83 -0.19 7.67
CA GLU A 36 -12.03 1.26 7.46
C GLU A 36 -11.42 2.24 8.49
N GLN A 37 -10.71 1.76 9.52
CA GLN A 37 -10.11 2.61 10.54
C GLN A 37 -8.82 3.27 10.03
N ASP A 38 -8.80 4.60 10.11
CA ASP A 38 -7.59 5.41 9.90
C ASP A 38 -6.64 5.18 11.08
N THR A 39 -5.58 4.43 10.84
CA THR A 39 -4.59 4.12 11.87
C THR A 39 -3.29 4.82 11.51
N GLN A 40 -3.02 5.92 12.22
CA GLN A 40 -1.79 6.71 12.09
C GLN A 40 -0.54 6.02 12.67
N ARG A 41 -0.58 4.70 12.92
CA ARG A 41 0.48 3.97 13.64
C ARG A 41 0.98 2.78 12.84
N THR A 42 2.30 2.60 12.84
CA THR A 42 2.95 1.35 12.46
C THR A 42 2.55 0.26 13.44
N MET A 43 2.01 -0.86 12.94
CA MET A 43 1.58 -1.98 13.77
C MET A 43 2.63 -3.09 13.78
N ARG A 44 2.75 -3.76 14.94
CA ARG A 44 3.73 -4.84 15.18
C ARG A 44 3.45 -6.11 14.32
N TRP A 45 2.24 -6.26 13.80
CA TRP A 45 1.75 -7.46 13.10
C TRP A 45 1.21 -7.15 11.70
N LEU A 46 1.12 -8.19 10.87
CA LEU A 46 0.58 -8.11 9.51
C LEU A 46 -0.87 -7.63 9.56
N ARG A 47 -1.16 -6.52 8.87
CA ARG A 47 -2.50 -5.90 8.83
C ARG A 47 -3.19 -6.20 7.52
N GLU A 48 -4.35 -6.83 7.51
CA GLU A 48 -5.19 -6.90 6.30
C GLU A 48 -6.24 -5.78 6.34
N SER A 49 -6.21 -4.89 5.35
CA SER A 49 -7.20 -3.80 5.27
C SER A 49 -8.15 -4.08 4.14
N GLY A 50 -9.38 -4.46 4.48
CA GLY A 50 -10.51 -4.52 3.56
C GLY A 50 -11.04 -3.11 3.29
N ARG A 51 -11.22 -2.74 2.02
CA ARG A 51 -12.14 -1.65 1.67
C ARG A 51 -13.32 -2.24 0.91
N PRO A 52 -14.55 -2.21 1.48
CA PRO A 52 -15.73 -2.68 0.78
C PRO A 52 -15.97 -1.81 -0.44
N ALA A 53 -16.07 -2.46 -1.59
CA ALA A 53 -16.45 -1.83 -2.83
C ALA A 53 -17.95 -1.96 -3.02
N GLU A 54 -18.73 -1.21 -2.25
CA GLU A 54 -20.18 -1.33 -2.33
C GLU A 54 -20.71 -0.54 -3.56
N GLU A 55 -21.03 -1.26 -4.64
CA GLU A 55 -22.10 -0.84 -5.55
C GLU A 55 -23.42 -1.44 -5.05
N ARG A 56 -24.01 -0.76 -4.08
CA ARG A 56 -25.26 -1.17 -3.43
C ARG A 56 -26.42 -1.10 -4.42
N THR A 57 -26.76 -2.21 -5.06
CA THR A 57 -28.02 -2.33 -5.80
C THR A 57 -29.15 -2.67 -4.81
N LEU A 58 -29.98 -1.65 -4.53
CA LEU A 58 -31.35 -1.74 -4.00
C LEU A 58 -31.53 -2.32 -2.58
N SER A 59 -31.36 -1.46 -1.58
CA SER A 59 -32.19 -1.48 -0.36
C SER A 59 -32.82 -0.09 -0.20
N PRO A 60 -34.16 0.05 -0.13
CA PRO A 60 -34.83 1.36 -0.11
C PRO A 60 -34.52 2.23 1.12
N THR A 61 -33.86 1.66 2.13
CA THR A 61 -33.72 2.26 3.46
C THR A 61 -32.29 2.73 3.78
N ALA A 62 -31.32 2.54 2.87
CA ALA A 62 -29.94 2.94 3.12
C ALA A 62 -29.62 4.29 2.46
N THR A 63 -29.82 5.39 3.19
CA THR A 63 -29.58 6.78 2.76
C THR A 63 -28.08 7.18 2.71
N THR A 64 -27.14 6.23 2.65
CA THR A 64 -25.71 6.57 2.63
C THR A 64 -25.16 6.60 1.20
N SER A 65 -25.31 7.78 0.59
CA SER A 65 -24.60 8.38 -0.55
C SER A 65 -23.94 7.49 -1.63
N ARG A 66 -24.59 7.47 -2.80
CA ARG A 66 -24.06 7.10 -4.14
C ARG A 66 -22.80 7.89 -4.60
N ARG A 67 -22.23 8.77 -3.77
CA ARG A 67 -21.11 9.68 -4.13
C ARG A 67 -19.73 9.15 -3.75
N GLN A 68 -19.61 8.12 -2.91
CA GLN A 68 -18.31 7.65 -2.40
C GLN A 68 -17.65 6.53 -3.24
N THR A 69 -18.42 5.71 -3.96
CA THR A 69 -17.86 4.52 -4.64
C THR A 69 -16.97 4.87 -5.85
N THR A 70 -17.20 6.00 -6.53
CA THR A 70 -16.42 6.38 -7.73
C THR A 70 -14.98 6.81 -7.39
N SER A 71 -14.76 7.42 -6.23
CA SER A 71 -13.47 8.02 -5.90
C SER A 71 -12.43 6.96 -5.46
N ILE A 72 -12.84 5.87 -4.82
CA ILE A 72 -11.89 4.85 -4.33
C ILE A 72 -11.21 4.07 -5.46
N PHE A 73 -11.87 3.94 -6.62
CA PHE A 73 -11.40 3.16 -7.77
C PHE A 73 -10.53 3.96 -8.74
N THR A 74 -10.12 5.18 -8.39
CA THR A 74 -9.11 5.88 -9.19
C THR A 74 -7.74 5.26 -8.93
N ARG A 75 -6.93 5.17 -10.00
CA ARG A 75 -5.56 4.65 -9.93
C ARG A 75 -4.75 5.34 -8.82
N GLU A 76 -4.91 6.65 -8.70
CA GLU A 76 -4.20 7.48 -7.72
C GLU A 76 -4.57 7.10 -6.29
N ASN A 77 -5.86 6.95 -5.99
CA ASN A 77 -6.31 6.60 -4.65
C ASN A 77 -5.96 5.16 -4.28
N MET A 78 -6.05 4.24 -5.24
CA MET A 78 -5.66 2.84 -5.04
C MET A 78 -4.15 2.70 -4.79
N ALA A 79 -3.32 3.37 -5.60
CA ALA A 79 -1.87 3.37 -5.42
C ALA A 79 -1.46 4.01 -4.10
N ARG A 80 -2.05 5.17 -3.75
CA ARG A 80 -1.80 5.86 -2.48
C ARG A 80 -2.19 5.01 -1.27
N THR A 81 -3.35 4.36 -1.34
CA THR A 81 -3.83 3.45 -0.29
C THR A 81 -2.92 2.23 -0.15
N LEU A 82 -2.51 1.62 -1.27
CA LEU A 82 -1.60 0.47 -1.26
C LEU A 82 -0.25 0.83 -0.60
N VAL A 83 0.36 1.94 -1.00
CA VAL A 83 1.65 2.38 -0.46
C VAL A 83 1.55 2.70 1.03
N ASP A 84 0.50 3.42 1.45
CA ASP A 84 0.27 3.74 2.86
C ASP A 84 0.10 2.49 3.73
N ILE A 85 -0.62 1.48 3.23
CA ILE A 85 -0.82 0.22 3.94
C ILE A 85 0.50 -0.55 4.05
N VAL A 86 1.25 -0.68 2.96
CA VAL A 86 2.50 -1.44 2.94
C VAL A 86 3.58 -0.77 3.80
N SER A 87 3.68 0.56 3.78
CA SER A 87 4.62 1.31 4.63
C SER A 87 4.31 1.19 6.13
N LYS A 88 3.08 0.81 6.47
CA LYS A 88 2.61 0.58 7.86
C LYS A 88 2.53 -0.91 8.22
N ASN A 89 3.22 -1.78 7.48
CA ASN A 89 3.29 -3.23 7.72
C ASN A 89 1.96 -3.99 7.43
N GLY A 90 1.20 -3.52 6.45
CA GLY A 90 -0.05 -4.15 6.05
C GLY A 90 -0.05 -4.74 4.64
N ASN A 91 -1.00 -5.64 4.43
CA ASN A 91 -1.51 -6.12 3.16
C ASN A 91 -2.80 -5.36 2.80
N PHE A 92 -2.86 -4.90 1.56
CA PHE A 92 -4.06 -4.26 1.03
C PHE A 92 -4.99 -5.32 0.43
N LEU A 93 -6.13 -5.54 1.05
CA LEU A 93 -7.18 -6.43 0.56
C LEU A 93 -8.30 -5.58 -0.05
N LEU A 94 -8.37 -5.56 -1.37
CA LEU A 94 -9.41 -4.84 -2.07
C LEU A 94 -10.59 -5.77 -2.33
N ASP A 95 -11.75 -5.42 -1.80
CA ASP A 95 -13.00 -6.13 -2.09
C ASP A 95 -13.54 -5.69 -3.45
N THR A 96 -14.21 -6.62 -4.16
CA THR A 96 -14.89 -6.32 -5.41
C THR A 96 -16.32 -6.85 -5.36
N GLY A 97 -17.30 -5.95 -5.21
CA GLY A 97 -18.70 -6.28 -5.34
C GLY A 97 -19.06 -6.67 -6.78
N LEU A 98 -19.72 -7.82 -6.94
CA LEU A 98 -20.36 -8.19 -8.20
C LEU A 98 -21.72 -7.47 -8.33
N ALA A 99 -22.09 -7.11 -9.55
CA ALA A 99 -23.44 -6.67 -9.86
C ALA A 99 -24.43 -7.85 -9.71
N TYR A 100 -25.73 -7.54 -9.62
CA TYR A 100 -26.80 -8.55 -9.46
C TYR A 100 -26.78 -9.67 -10.52
N ASN A 101 -26.24 -9.39 -11.71
CA ASN A 101 -26.10 -10.33 -12.81
C ASN A 101 -24.77 -11.11 -12.79
N GLY A 102 -23.97 -10.98 -11.73
CA GLY A 102 -22.66 -11.61 -11.57
C GLY A 102 -21.50 -10.92 -12.29
N SER A 103 -21.71 -9.79 -12.97
CA SER A 103 -20.64 -9.04 -13.66
C SER A 103 -19.90 -8.08 -12.73
N ILE A 104 -18.62 -7.80 -13.02
CA ILE A 104 -17.85 -6.78 -12.29
C ILE A 104 -18.17 -5.40 -12.89
N PRO A 105 -18.51 -4.38 -12.09
CA PRO A 105 -18.77 -3.04 -12.59
C PRO A 105 -17.60 -2.44 -13.39
N GLN A 106 -17.89 -1.75 -14.50
CA GLN A 106 -16.86 -1.24 -15.43
C GLN A 106 -15.85 -0.28 -14.75
N ILE A 107 -16.33 0.53 -13.80
CA ILE A 107 -15.47 1.42 -13.03
C ILE A 107 -14.42 0.66 -12.20
N MET A 108 -14.80 -0.47 -11.63
CA MET A 108 -13.92 -1.33 -10.84
C MET A 108 -12.92 -2.04 -11.75
N GLN A 109 -13.38 -2.57 -12.88
CA GLN A 109 -12.50 -3.15 -13.89
C GLN A 109 -11.43 -2.15 -14.35
N LYS A 110 -11.84 -0.91 -14.68
CA LYS A 110 -10.92 0.15 -15.09
C LYS A 110 -9.91 0.48 -14.00
N GLY A 111 -10.38 0.73 -12.77
CA GLY A 111 -9.53 1.04 -11.62
C GLY A 111 -8.49 -0.05 -11.34
N LEU A 112 -8.93 -1.32 -11.34
CA LEU A 112 -8.06 -2.48 -11.14
C LEU A 112 -7.01 -2.60 -12.23
N LEU A 113 -7.39 -2.45 -13.50
CA LEU A 113 -6.47 -2.55 -14.64
C LEU A 113 -5.44 -1.41 -14.63
N ASP A 114 -5.88 -0.17 -14.38
CA ASP A 114 -5.00 0.99 -14.38
C ASP A 114 -4.05 0.97 -13.17
N THR A 115 -4.52 0.52 -12.01
CA THR A 115 -3.66 0.28 -10.84
C THR A 115 -2.70 -0.87 -11.09
N GLY A 116 -3.13 -1.96 -11.71
CA GLY A 116 -2.26 -3.09 -12.06
C GLY A 116 -1.13 -2.69 -13.01
N LYS A 117 -1.39 -1.81 -13.99
CA LYS A 117 -0.33 -1.25 -14.85
C LYS A 117 0.67 -0.42 -14.05
N TRP A 118 0.20 0.39 -13.09
CA TRP A 118 1.07 1.18 -12.23
C TRP A 118 1.93 0.30 -11.31
N ILE A 119 1.34 -0.74 -10.70
CA ILE A 119 2.05 -1.68 -9.84
C ILE A 119 3.20 -2.36 -10.59
N LYS A 120 3.03 -2.71 -11.87
CA LYS A 120 4.09 -3.37 -12.66
C LYS A 120 5.38 -2.56 -12.74
N SER A 121 5.32 -1.23 -12.71
CA SER A 121 6.51 -0.37 -12.78
C SER A 121 7.05 0.04 -11.41
N HIS A 122 6.25 -0.05 -10.34
CA HIS A 122 6.65 0.37 -8.98
C HIS A 122 6.79 -0.80 -7.99
N GLY A 123 6.55 -2.03 -8.46
CA GLY A 123 6.40 -3.22 -7.63
C GLY A 123 7.61 -3.59 -6.79
N GLU A 124 8.83 -3.22 -7.20
CA GLU A 124 10.04 -3.49 -6.42
C GLU A 124 10.05 -2.77 -5.06
N GLY A 125 9.41 -1.60 -4.97
CA GLY A 125 9.27 -0.86 -3.71
C GLY A 125 8.06 -1.27 -2.89
N ILE A 126 7.31 -2.29 -3.32
CA ILE A 126 6.03 -2.72 -2.71
C ILE A 126 6.14 -4.18 -2.29
N PHE A 127 6.39 -5.09 -3.23
CA PHE A 127 6.41 -6.52 -2.97
C PHE A 127 7.70 -6.97 -2.28
N THR A 128 7.58 -7.93 -1.37
CA THR A 128 8.72 -8.50 -0.61
C THR A 128 9.48 -7.45 0.21
N THR A 129 8.92 -6.25 0.38
CA THR A 129 9.47 -5.21 1.24
C THR A 129 9.05 -5.40 2.70
N ARG A 130 9.62 -4.59 3.57
CA ARG A 130 9.25 -4.42 4.98
C ARG A 130 9.04 -2.94 5.25
N TYR A 131 8.23 -2.63 6.24
CA TYR A 131 8.08 -1.27 6.73
C TYR A 131 9.39 -0.74 7.32
N TRP A 132 9.57 0.57 7.26
CA TRP A 132 10.68 1.21 7.97
C TRP A 132 10.38 1.32 9.46
N ARG A 133 11.24 0.74 10.30
CA ARG A 133 10.98 0.58 11.74
C ARG A 133 11.05 1.89 12.54
N VAL A 134 11.74 2.91 12.01
CA VAL A 134 11.87 4.21 12.69
C VAL A 134 10.59 5.00 12.54
N MET A 135 10.06 5.09 11.31
CA MET A 135 8.80 5.74 11.01
C MET A 135 8.24 5.27 9.67
N PRO A 136 6.92 5.20 9.50
CA PRO A 136 6.30 4.80 8.23
C PRO A 136 6.39 5.89 7.15
N GLY A 137 6.66 7.14 7.55
CA GLY A 137 6.42 8.33 6.74
C GLY A 137 4.97 8.79 6.85
N ASN A 138 4.73 10.07 6.58
CA ASN A 138 3.38 10.62 6.45
C ASN A 138 3.25 11.24 5.06
N ASP A 139 2.04 11.22 4.51
CA ASP A 139 1.73 11.83 3.22
C ASP A 139 2.36 13.24 3.09
N PRO A 140 3.15 13.50 2.03
CA PRO A 140 3.26 12.73 0.78
C PRO A 140 4.36 11.65 0.76
N LEU A 141 5.05 11.36 1.86
CA LEU A 141 6.17 10.41 1.89
C LEU A 141 5.82 9.11 2.64
N SER A 142 6.26 7.99 2.09
CA SER A 142 6.14 6.67 2.71
C SER A 142 7.40 5.85 2.48
N TYR A 143 7.76 5.03 3.46
CA TYR A 143 9.02 4.29 3.46
C TYR A 143 8.82 2.78 3.50
N THR A 144 9.52 2.10 2.60
CA THR A 144 9.63 0.64 2.60
C THR A 144 11.10 0.27 2.41
N THR A 145 11.47 -0.92 2.85
CA THR A 145 12.87 -1.36 2.83
C THR A 145 12.96 -2.86 2.57
N THR A 146 14.02 -3.27 1.88
CA THR A 146 14.46 -4.67 1.78
C THR A 146 15.74 -4.84 2.60
N ARG A 147 16.46 -5.96 2.42
CA ARG A 147 17.76 -6.13 3.08
C ARG A 147 18.79 -5.10 2.62
N ASP A 148 18.72 -4.72 1.34
CA ASP A 148 19.80 -3.98 0.66
C ASP A 148 19.36 -2.61 0.12
N VAL A 149 18.04 -2.34 0.06
CA VAL A 149 17.50 -1.12 -0.57
C VAL A 149 16.52 -0.41 0.37
N PHE A 150 16.63 0.92 0.41
CA PHE A 150 15.66 1.81 1.07
C PHE A 150 14.85 2.54 0.00
N TYR A 151 13.53 2.36 0.01
CA TYR A 151 12.62 2.97 -0.95
C TYR A 151 11.91 4.17 -0.33
N ILE A 152 11.95 5.28 -1.05
CA ILE A 152 11.20 6.49 -0.74
C ILE A 152 10.06 6.60 -1.75
N GLN A 153 8.84 6.44 -1.26
CA GLN A 153 7.63 6.54 -2.07
C GLN A 153 7.04 7.94 -1.91
N HIS A 154 6.97 8.70 -3.00
CA HIS A 154 6.35 10.02 -3.03
C HIS A 154 4.95 9.94 -3.65
N LEU A 155 3.94 10.24 -2.84
CA LEU A 155 2.52 10.16 -3.16
C LEU A 155 2.00 11.56 -3.52
N GLY A 156 2.30 12.01 -4.74
CA GLY A 156 1.86 13.33 -5.20
C GLY A 156 2.50 13.76 -6.52
N ALA A 157 2.14 14.96 -6.96
CA ALA A 157 2.75 15.56 -8.16
C ALA A 157 4.26 15.74 -7.93
N PRO A 158 5.10 15.39 -8.92
CA PRO A 158 6.55 15.48 -8.76
C PRO A 158 6.97 16.94 -8.52
N LEU A 159 7.75 17.15 -7.46
CA LEU A 159 8.38 18.45 -7.18
C LEU A 159 9.75 18.49 -7.86
N SER A 160 10.11 19.65 -8.42
CA SER A 160 11.43 19.90 -9.01
C SER A 160 12.58 19.65 -8.03
N THR A 161 12.30 19.75 -6.73
CA THR A 161 13.19 19.30 -5.67
C THR A 161 12.37 18.67 -4.55
N LEU A 162 12.69 17.44 -4.19
CA LEU A 162 12.08 16.75 -3.06
C LEU A 162 12.98 16.90 -1.83
N CYS A 163 12.48 17.61 -0.82
CA CYS A 163 13.15 17.77 0.46
C CYS A 163 12.60 16.74 1.46
N ILE A 164 13.46 15.87 1.97
CA ILE A 164 13.12 14.84 2.96
C ILE A 164 13.73 15.28 4.29
N ALA A 165 12.85 15.66 5.22
CA ALA A 165 13.22 16.05 6.58
C ALA A 165 13.37 14.85 7.53
N ASP A 166 12.92 13.68 7.09
CA ASP A 166 12.86 12.48 7.92
C ASP A 166 14.24 11.81 8.07
N PRO A 167 14.48 11.10 9.21
CA PRO A 167 15.68 10.30 9.42
C PRO A 167 15.69 9.06 8.50
N VAL A 168 16.16 9.27 7.26
CA VAL A 168 16.40 8.21 6.28
C VAL A 168 17.83 7.67 6.39
N PRO A 169 18.05 6.36 6.16
CA PRO A 169 19.36 5.72 6.28
C PRO A 169 20.23 5.99 5.03
N TYR A 170 20.51 7.28 4.78
CA TYR A 170 21.38 7.71 3.67
C TYR A 170 22.78 8.03 4.20
N PHE A 171 23.80 7.46 3.56
CA PHE A 171 25.21 7.77 3.76
C PHE A 171 25.83 8.45 2.54
N PRO A 172 26.80 9.37 2.72
CA PRO A 172 27.54 9.94 1.61
C PRO A 172 28.21 8.84 0.76
N GLY A 173 27.82 8.75 -0.52
CA GLY A 173 28.30 7.72 -1.45
C GLY A 173 27.23 6.71 -1.87
N ASP A 174 26.08 6.70 -1.20
CA ASP A 174 24.94 5.86 -1.61
C ASP A 174 24.41 6.27 -2.99
N LYS A 175 24.00 5.27 -3.78
CA LYS A 175 23.41 5.48 -5.10
C LYS A 175 21.91 5.65 -4.96
N VAL A 176 21.40 6.81 -5.36
CA VAL A 176 19.96 7.07 -5.44
C VAL A 176 19.52 6.99 -6.89
N THR A 177 18.57 6.10 -7.19
CA THR A 177 18.03 5.90 -8.53
C THR A 177 16.51 6.00 -8.54
N VAL A 178 15.94 6.40 -9.68
CA VAL A 178 14.49 6.45 -9.87
C VAL A 178 13.93 5.03 -10.00
N VAL A 179 12.79 4.79 -9.34
CA VAL A 179 12.00 3.57 -9.46
C VAL A 179 10.78 3.85 -10.34
N GLY A 180 10.52 2.95 -11.30
CA GLY A 180 9.37 3.05 -12.20
C GLY A 180 9.44 4.11 -13.29
N GLY A 181 8.44 4.06 -14.18
CA GLY A 181 8.32 4.95 -15.33
C GLY A 181 9.45 4.82 -16.36
N LYS A 182 9.59 5.84 -17.23
CA LYS A 182 10.60 5.86 -18.30
C LYS A 182 12.04 6.07 -17.81
N ASN A 183 12.18 6.54 -16.57
CA ASN A 183 13.47 6.91 -15.98
C ASN A 183 13.97 5.92 -14.95
N HIS A 184 13.34 4.75 -14.87
CA HIS A 184 13.77 3.68 -13.99
C HIS A 184 15.28 3.40 -14.13
N GLY A 185 15.99 3.37 -13.01
CA GLY A 185 17.44 3.16 -12.94
C GLY A 185 18.30 4.40 -13.19
N LYS A 186 17.72 5.55 -13.58
CA LYS A 186 18.49 6.79 -13.73
C LYS A 186 18.92 7.33 -12.36
N PRO A 187 20.17 7.81 -12.21
CA PRO A 187 20.63 8.39 -10.96
C PRO A 187 19.96 9.73 -10.69
N VAL A 188 19.62 9.97 -9.42
CA VAL A 188 19.03 11.23 -8.93
C VAL A 188 20.13 12.05 -8.26
N PRO A 189 20.32 13.33 -8.61
CA PRO A 189 21.27 14.19 -7.91
C PRO A 189 20.83 14.39 -6.46
N VAL A 190 21.77 14.18 -5.55
CA VAL A 190 21.55 14.26 -4.11
C VAL A 190 22.35 15.40 -3.53
N THR A 191 21.70 16.26 -2.75
CA THR A 191 22.36 17.24 -1.89
C THR A 191 22.07 16.85 -0.44
N TRP A 192 23.12 16.55 0.31
CA TRP A 192 23.03 16.14 1.72
C TRP A 192 23.61 17.22 2.62
N ASN A 193 22.77 17.79 3.49
CA ASN A 193 23.15 18.90 4.38
C ASN A 193 23.27 18.46 5.86
N GLY A 194 23.14 17.16 6.15
CA GLY A 194 23.16 16.59 7.49
C GLY A 194 22.04 15.56 7.71
N ILE A 195 22.00 14.99 8.91
CA ILE A 195 20.96 14.04 9.33
C ILE A 195 19.60 14.74 9.27
N GLY A 196 18.66 14.20 8.47
CA GLY A 196 17.30 14.74 8.35
C GLY A 196 17.14 15.91 7.39
N THR A 197 18.04 16.10 6.41
CA THR A 197 17.79 17.04 5.29
C THR A 197 18.41 16.51 4.01
N LEU A 198 17.77 15.50 3.43
CA LEU A 198 18.12 14.96 2.12
C LEU A 198 17.34 15.71 1.04
N LYS A 199 18.03 16.35 0.10
CA LYS A 199 17.39 16.98 -1.07
C LYS A 199 17.69 16.16 -2.31
N LEU A 200 16.63 15.77 -3.00
CA LEU A 200 16.69 15.06 -4.28
C LEU A 200 16.29 16.04 -5.39
N GLY A 201 17.21 16.35 -6.29
CA GLY A 201 16.92 17.21 -7.44
C GLY A 201 16.25 16.42 -8.55
N GLN A 202 15.19 16.97 -9.15
CA GLN A 202 14.57 16.36 -10.32
C GLN A 202 15.30 16.84 -11.58
N ARG A 203 15.69 15.93 -12.48
CA ARG A 203 15.94 16.31 -13.89
C ARG A 203 14.60 16.42 -14.59
N ASP A 204 14.44 17.41 -15.47
CA ASP A 204 13.22 17.76 -16.21
C ASP A 204 12.65 16.65 -17.12
N ASP A 205 13.19 15.43 -17.06
CA ASP A 205 12.90 14.32 -17.95
C ASP A 205 12.04 13.21 -17.34
N ILE A 206 11.63 13.28 -16.06
CA ILE A 206 10.72 12.29 -15.45
C ILE A 206 9.29 12.61 -15.89
N PRO A 207 8.67 11.80 -16.77
CA PRO A 207 7.35 12.12 -17.30
C PRO A 207 6.33 12.10 -16.19
N ASN A 208 5.51 13.15 -16.19
CA ASN A 208 4.27 13.28 -15.44
C ASN A 208 3.37 12.06 -15.73
N GLN A 209 3.42 11.01 -14.90
CA GLN A 209 2.47 9.89 -15.00
C GLN A 209 1.18 10.26 -14.26
N GLY A 210 0.50 11.27 -14.80
CA GLY A 210 -0.78 11.77 -14.32
C GLY A 210 -1.73 12.08 -15.48
N ARG A 211 -2.53 11.09 -15.86
CA ARG A 211 -3.97 11.21 -16.15
C ARG A 211 -4.58 9.84 -16.42
#